data_AF-A0A845WII7-F1
#
_entry.id   AF-A0A845WII7-F1
#
_cell.length_a   1.000
_cell.length_b   1.000
_cell.length_c   1.000
_cell.angle_alpha   90.00
_cell.angle_beta   90.00
_cell.angle_gamma   90.00
#
_symmetry.space_group_name_H-M   'P 1'
#
loop_
_entity.id
_entity.type
_entity.pdbx_description
1 polymer ?
#
loop_
_entity_poly.entity_id
_entity_poly.type
_entity_poly.pdbx_seq_one_letter_code
_entity_poly.pdbx_strand_id
1 'polypeptide(L)' 'VARVKEYGRLERRHSSFYVGLYGQTWVNFKDVCLELVTELMRLNPNKRKYYQRGLRARLIIESAF' A
#
# COMPACT_ATOMS: atom_id res chain seq x y z
N VAL A 1 18.05 4.22 12.54
CA VAL A 1 18.14 2.95 13.31
C VAL A 1 16.93 2.10 12.99
N ALA A 2 17.07 1.00 12.24
CA ALA A 2 15.97 0.05 12.02
C ALA A 2 15.88 -0.91 13.22
N ARG A 3 14.65 -1.30 13.63
CA ARG A 3 14.47 -2.29 14.70
C ARG A 3 15.11 -3.63 14.32
N VAL A 4 15.65 -4.33 15.32
CA VAL A 4 16.13 -5.71 15.21
C VAL A 4 15.00 -6.59 14.65
N LYS A 5 15.33 -7.46 13.69
CA LYS A 5 14.37 -8.35 13.05
C LYS A 5 13.85 -9.37 14.08
N GLU A 6 12.54 -9.36 14.33
CA GLU A 6 11.86 -10.30 15.23
C GLU A 6 12.00 -11.74 14.69
N TYR A 7 12.29 -12.71 15.56
CA TYR A 7 12.42 -14.12 15.18
C TYR A 7 11.12 -14.66 14.58
N GLY A 8 11.22 -15.41 13.48
CA GLY A 8 10.07 -15.98 12.78
C GLY A 8 9.32 -15.03 11.83
N ARG A 9 9.73 -13.76 11.75
CA ARG A 9 9.04 -12.78 10.91
C ARG A 9 9.65 -12.70 9.50
N LEU A 10 8.81 -12.89 8.49
CA LEU A 10 9.21 -12.81 7.08
C LEU A 10 9.57 -11.38 6.66
N GLU A 11 8.75 -10.41 7.09
CA GLU A 11 8.85 -9.00 6.68
C GLU A 11 9.35 -8.08 7.80
N ARG A 12 10.15 -7.06 7.44
CA ARG A 12 10.63 -6.05 8.41
C ARG A 12 9.45 -5.21 8.93
N ARG A 13 9.46 -4.87 10.22
CA ARG A 13 8.45 -4.01 10.85
C ARG A 13 8.89 -2.56 10.77
N HIS A 14 8.08 -1.72 10.14
CA HIS A 14 8.23 -0.27 10.22
C HIS A 14 7.59 0.26 11.50
N SER A 15 8.07 1.39 12.04
CA SER A 15 7.45 2.03 13.20
C SER A 15 6.05 2.56 12.83
N SER A 16 5.13 2.62 13.79
CA SER A 16 3.79 3.19 13.53
C SER A 16 3.88 4.62 13.01
N PHE A 17 4.85 5.41 13.49
CA PHE A 17 5.16 6.75 12.97
C PHE A 17 5.56 6.71 11.49
N TYR A 18 6.46 5.80 11.09
CA TYR A 18 6.86 5.64 9.70
C TYR A 18 5.68 5.24 8.82
N VAL A 19 4.83 4.31 9.29
CA VAL A 19 3.64 3.85 8.55
C VAL A 19 2.65 5.00 8.36
N GLY A 20 2.41 5.81 9.39
CA GLY A 20 1.55 7.00 9.29
C GLY A 20 2.09 8.05 8.31
N LEU A 21 3.37 8.41 8.43
CA LEU A 21 4.03 9.36 7.54
C LEU A 21 3.98 8.89 6.07
N TYR A 22 4.25 7.61 5.82
CA TYR A 22 4.17 7.04 4.48
C TYR A 22 2.74 6.96 3.96
N GLY A 23 1.77 6.68 4.84
CA GLY A 23 0.34 6.71 4.53
C GLY A 23 -0.10 8.08 4.01
N GLN A 24 0.42 9.17 4.59
CA GLN A 24 0.10 10.53 4.16
C GLN A 24 0.59 10.82 2.72
N THR A 25 1.78 10.37 2.36
CA THR A 25 2.27 10.41 0.97
C THR A 25 1.33 9.62 0.05
N TRP A 26 0.91 8.44 0.46
CA TRP A 26 -0.03 7.62 -0.31
C TRP A 26 -1.39 8.29 -0.54
N VAL A 27 -1.96 8.93 0.48
CA VAL A 27 -3.23 9.66 0.36
C VAL A 27 -3.13 10.78 -0.68
N ASN A 28 -2.02 11.50 -0.73
CA ASN A 28 -1.83 12.60 -1.68
C ASN A 28 -1.72 12.15 -3.14
N PHE A 29 -1.19 10.94 -3.39
CA PHE A 29 -1.00 10.41 -4.75
C PHE A 29 -2.12 9.48 -5.22
N LYS A 30 -3.02 9.06 -4.32
CA LYS A 30 -4.00 7.99 -4.59
C LYS A 30 -4.90 8.29 -5.80
N ASP A 31 -5.37 9.54 -5.91
CA ASP A 31 -6.38 9.92 -6.89
C ASP A 31 -5.74 10.01 -8.29
N VAL A 32 -4.53 10.56 -8.36
CA VAL A 32 -3.73 10.63 -9.60
C VAL A 32 -3.36 9.23 -10.10
N CYS A 33 -3.10 8.29 -9.19
CA CYS A 33 -2.70 6.93 -9.58
C CYS A 33 -3.88 6.01 -9.93
N LEU A 34 -5.13 6.38 -9.61
CA LEU A 34 -6.27 5.47 -9.75
C LEU A 34 -6.58 5.16 -11.22
N GLU A 35 -6.51 6.17 -12.09
CA GLU A 35 -6.70 6.02 -13.53
C GLU A 35 -5.61 5.12 -14.13
N LEU A 36 -4.34 5.41 -13.80
CA LEU A 36 -3.20 4.61 -14.24
C LEU A 36 -3.30 3.14 -13.80
N VAL A 37 -3.69 2.89 -12.54
CA VAL A 37 -3.88 1.53 -12.02
C VAL A 37 -5.00 0.81 -12.77
N THR A 38 -6.07 1.51 -13.12
CA THR A 38 -7.20 0.95 -13.88
C THR A 38 -6.77 0.53 -15.29
N GLU A 39 -5.96 1.36 -15.96
CA GLU A 39 -5.38 1.01 -17.26
C GLU A 39 -4.42 -0.17 -17.16
N LEU A 40 -3.53 -0.19 -16.17
CA LEU A 40 -2.60 -1.29 -15.93
C LEU A 40 -3.32 -2.61 -15.65
N MET A 41 -4.46 -2.59 -14.95
CA MET A 41 -5.28 -3.78 -14.72
C MET A 41 -5.91 -4.32 -16.01
N ARG A 42 -6.24 -3.45 -16.98
CA ARG A 42 -6.74 -3.85 -18.30
C ARG A 42 -5.62 -4.45 -19.15
N LEU A 43 -4.44 -3.81 -19.14
CA LEU A 43 -3.27 -4.26 -19.89
C LEU A 43 -2.66 -5.55 -19.34
N ASN A 44 -2.74 -5.76 -18.02
CA ASN A 44 -2.12 -6.91 -17.38
C ASN A 44 -3.09 -7.68 -16.46
N PRO A 45 -3.99 -8.49 -17.05
CA PRO A 45 -5.00 -9.25 -16.29
C PRO A 45 -4.39 -10.22 -15.28
N ASN A 46 -3.21 -10.80 -15.59
CA ASN A 46 -2.55 -11.77 -14.73
C ASN A 46 -2.06 -11.15 -13.39
N LYS A 47 -1.87 -9.82 -13.35
CA LYS A 47 -1.51 -9.08 -12.14
C LYS A 47 -2.70 -8.46 -11.42
N ARG A 48 -3.92 -8.59 -11.95
CA ARG A 48 -5.13 -7.94 -11.41
C ARG A 48 -5.34 -8.19 -9.91
N LYS A 49 -5.04 -9.41 -9.43
CA LYS A 49 -5.11 -9.77 -8.01
C LYS A 49 -4.22 -8.91 -7.11
N TYR A 50 -3.05 -8.49 -7.58
CA TYR A 50 -2.13 -7.65 -6.81
C TYR A 50 -2.61 -6.20 -6.77
N TYR A 51 -3.10 -5.67 -7.89
CA TYR A 51 -3.71 -4.34 -7.94
C TYR A 51 -4.95 -4.24 -7.03
N GLN A 52 -5.82 -5.27 -7.02
CA GLN A 52 -6.99 -5.32 -6.14
C GLN A 52 -6.62 -5.32 -4.66
N ARG A 53 -5.52 -5.99 -4.28
CA ARG A 53 -4.99 -5.93 -2.91
C ARG A 53 -4.56 -4.52 -2.52
N GLY A 54 -3.92 -3.79 -3.44
CA GLY A 54 -3.57 -2.37 -3.23
C GLY A 54 -4.82 -1.49 -3.05
N LEU A 55 -5.83 -1.66 -3.89
CA LEU A 55 -7.10 -0.93 -3.78
C LEU A 55 -7.81 -1.21 -2.43
N ARG A 56 -7.80 -2.47 -1.97
CA ARG A 56 -8.34 -2.84 -0.67
C ARG A 56 -7.55 -2.22 0.49
N ALA A 57 -6.22 -2.19 0.40
CA ALA A 57 -5.38 -1.53 1.41
C ALA A 57 -5.69 -0.03 1.50
N ARG A 58 -5.88 0.65 0.36
CA ARG A 58 -6.30 2.05 0.31
C ARG A 58 -7.62 2.28 1.06
N LEU A 59 -8.64 1.47 0.80
CA LEU A 59 -9.94 1.60 1.47
C LEU A 59 -9.84 1.41 2.99
N ILE A 60 -9.01 0.47 3.45
CA ILE A 60 -8.78 0.26 4.89
C ILE A 60 -8.11 1.48 5.51
N ILE A 61 -7.09 2.05 4.84
CA ILE A 61 -6.40 3.26 5.30
C ILE A 61 -7.39 4.43 5.36
N GLU A 62 -8.21 4.64 4.33
CA GLU A 62 -9.23 5.69 4.30
C GLU A 62 -10.28 5.53 5.40
N SER A 63 -10.66 4.30 5.76
CA SER A 63 -11.60 4.06 6.85
C SER A 63 -11.02 4.23 8.25
N ALA A 64 -9.69 4.32 8.37
CA ALA A 64 -8.98 4.44 9.64
C ALA A 64 -8.67 5.91 10.01
N PHE A 65 -8.99 6.85 9.12
CA PHE A 65 -8.90 8.30 9.31
C PHE A 65 -10.29 8.92 9.25
#